data_AF-A0A3M7TPJ9-F1
#
_entry.id   AF-A0A3M7TPJ9-F1
#
_cell.length_a   1.000
_cell.length_b   1.000
_cell.length_c   1.000
_cell.angle_alpha   90.00
_cell.angle_beta   90.00
_cell.angle_gamma   90.00
#
_symmetry.space_group_name_H-M   'P 1'
#
loop_
_entity.id
_entity.type
_entity.pdbx_description
1 polymer ?
#
loop_
_entity_poly.entity_id
_entity_poly.type
_entity_poly.pdbx_seq_one_letter_code
_entity_poly.pdbx_strand_id
1 'polypeptide(L)'
;MSGKVTAAQSRFLESYVELLRELEDVYAYVSECYIKGDVDIGDRLLRDVMKGMLPYHPENMTVVSIFGDDAEAMQVLGKFHGAVLQAVEVEKRFADDEDTGGRMRFLHEVLVRRYQSWRVIVEKKKGEWESSGE
;
A
#
# COMPACT_ATOMS: atom_id res chain seq x y z
N MET A 1 2.09 -11.60 -24.48
CA MET A 1 1.42 -12.92 -24.54
C MET A 1 0.22 -12.84 -23.62
N SER A 2 -1.01 -13.05 -24.12
CA SER A 2 -2.20 -13.11 -23.26
C SER A 2 -2.20 -14.46 -22.53
N GLY A 3 -1.52 -14.51 -21.38
CA GLY A 3 -1.46 -15.69 -20.53
C GLY A 3 -2.79 -15.84 -19.81
N LYS A 4 -3.43 -17.01 -19.93
CA LYS A 4 -4.61 -17.36 -19.13
C LYS A 4 -4.30 -17.10 -17.66
N VAL A 5 -5.15 -16.32 -17.01
CA VAL A 5 -5.08 -16.07 -15.56
C VAL A 5 -5.13 -17.40 -14.84
N THR A 6 -4.14 -17.67 -14.00
CA THR A 6 -4.17 -18.87 -13.16
C THR A 6 -5.10 -18.66 -11.97
N ALA A 7 -5.73 -19.72 -11.48
CA ALA A 7 -6.56 -19.66 -10.27
C ALA A 7 -5.79 -19.10 -9.06
N ALA A 8 -4.47 -19.32 -8.99
CA ALA A 8 -3.61 -18.77 -7.95
C ALA A 8 -3.48 -17.23 -8.05
N GLN A 9 -3.32 -16.69 -9.26
CA GLN A 9 -3.23 -15.24 -9.47
C GLN A 9 -4.56 -14.54 -9.18
N SER A 10 -5.70 -15.15 -9.53
CA SER A 10 -7.03 -14.61 -9.18
C SER A 10 -7.22 -14.52 -7.67
N ARG A 11 -6.98 -15.63 -6.95
CA ARG A 11 -7.08 -15.66 -5.48
C ARG A 11 -6.14 -14.67 -4.81
N PHE A 12 -4.92 -14.53 -5.35
CA PHE A 12 -3.98 -13.53 -4.88
C PHE A 12 -4.53 -12.12 -5.04
N LEU A 13 -5.04 -11.75 -6.24
CA LEU A 13 -5.60 -10.42 -6.47
C LEU A 13 -6.83 -10.14 -5.60
N GLU A 14 -7.72 -11.12 -5.44
CA GLU A 14 -8.88 -10.99 -4.54
C GLU A 14 -8.42 -10.67 -3.11
N SER A 15 -7.51 -11.49 -2.57
CA SER A 15 -6.99 -11.30 -1.21
C SER A 15 -6.21 -10.00 -1.08
N TYR A 16 -5.48 -9.61 -2.13
CA TYR A 16 -4.67 -8.39 -2.13
C TYR A 16 -5.52 -7.12 -2.20
N VAL A 17 -6.64 -7.14 -2.95
CA VAL A 17 -7.60 -6.03 -2.96
C VAL A 17 -8.23 -5.84 -1.58
N GLU A 18 -8.65 -6.91 -0.91
CA GLU A 18 -9.21 -6.80 0.44
C GLU A 18 -8.17 -6.27 1.43
N LEU A 19 -6.93 -6.78 1.40
CA LEU A 19 -5.83 -6.25 2.21
C LEU A 19 -5.63 -4.75 1.98
N LEU A 20 -5.66 -4.28 0.72
CA LEU A 20 -5.51 -2.86 0.41
C LEU A 20 -6.67 -2.02 0.96
N ARG A 21 -7.91 -2.53 0.93
CA ARG A 21 -9.09 -1.83 1.48
C ARG A 21 -8.98 -1.64 2.99
N GLU A 22 -8.48 -2.63 3.72
CA GLU A 22 -8.29 -2.54 5.17
C GLU A 22 -7.32 -1.40 5.57
N LEU A 23 -6.43 -0.99 4.67
CA LEU A 23 -5.49 0.11 4.95
C LEU A 23 -6.19 1.46 5.11
N GLU A 24 -7.38 1.68 4.53
CA GLU A 24 -8.08 2.97 4.64
C GLU A 24 -8.49 3.29 6.07
N ASP A 25 -9.06 2.30 6.74
CA ASP A 25 -9.48 2.42 8.13
C ASP A 25 -8.26 2.63 9.03
N VAL A 26 -7.14 1.96 8.71
CA VAL A 26 -5.87 2.16 9.43
C VAL A 26 -5.37 3.59 9.25
N TYR A 27 -5.32 4.12 8.02
CA TYR A 27 -4.84 5.49 7.80
C TYR A 27 -5.73 6.53 8.47
N ALA A 28 -7.05 6.33 8.45
CA ALA A 28 -7.99 7.20 9.13
C ALA A 28 -7.73 7.21 10.65
N TYR A 29 -7.55 6.05 11.26
CA TYR A 29 -7.27 5.93 12.68
C TYR A 29 -5.91 6.51 13.06
N VAL A 30 -4.85 6.25 12.29
CA VAL A 30 -3.53 6.85 12.50
C VAL A 30 -3.60 8.38 12.42
N SER A 31 -4.35 8.91 11.46
CA SER A 31 -4.58 10.36 11.36
C SER A 31 -5.28 10.91 12.60
N GLU A 32 -6.26 10.18 13.14
CA GLU A 32 -6.97 10.58 14.36
C GLU A 32 -6.05 10.59 15.58
N CYS A 33 -5.18 9.58 15.72
CA CYS A 33 -4.16 9.53 16.76
C CYS A 33 -3.25 10.77 16.71
N TYR A 34 -2.77 11.15 15.52
CA TYR A 34 -1.93 12.33 15.35
C TYR A 34 -2.66 13.65 15.68
N ILE A 35 -3.95 13.75 15.37
CA ILE A 35 -4.78 14.91 15.73
C ILE A 35 -4.97 15.01 17.25
N LYS A 36 -5.08 13.86 17.94
CA LYS A 36 -5.28 13.78 19.40
C LYS A 36 -3.99 13.88 20.21
N GLY A 37 -2.83 13.85 19.57
CA GLY A 37 -1.52 13.81 20.23
C GLY A 37 -1.10 12.41 20.70
N ASP A 38 -1.83 11.37 20.32
CA ASP A 38 -1.53 9.96 20.62
C ASP A 38 -0.47 9.39 19.65
N VAL A 39 0.67 10.09 19.54
CA VAL A 39 1.69 9.84 18.49
C VAL A 39 2.24 8.42 18.55
N ASP A 40 2.59 7.93 19.74
CA ASP A 40 3.16 6.59 19.93
C ASP A 40 2.20 5.48 19.47
N ILE A 41 0.89 5.69 19.66
CA ILE A 41 -0.15 4.73 19.24
C ILE A 41 -0.26 4.75 17.72
N GLY A 42 -0.32 5.95 17.12
CA GLY A 42 -0.37 6.12 15.67
C GLY A 42 0.86 5.54 14.97
N ASP A 43 2.06 5.86 15.45
CA ASP A 43 3.33 5.38 14.90
C ASP A 43 3.47 3.86 15.01
N ARG A 44 3.09 3.28 16.16
CA ARG A 44 3.13 1.82 16.34
C ARG A 44 2.17 1.11 15.39
N LEU A 45 0.92 1.56 15.33
CA LEU A 45 -0.07 0.96 14.43
C LEU A 45 0.39 1.09 12.97
N LEU A 46 0.81 2.27 12.55
CA LEU A 46 1.28 2.51 11.20
C LEU A 46 2.43 1.58 10.85
N ARG A 47 3.46 1.51 11.70
CA ARG A 47 4.60 0.61 11.47
C ARG A 47 4.16 -0.84 11.35
N ASP A 48 3.33 -1.32 12.28
CA ASP A 48 3.00 -2.75 12.37
C ASP A 48 2.14 -3.19 11.18
N VAL A 49 1.19 -2.36 10.75
CA VAL A 49 0.42 -2.63 9.53
C VAL A 49 1.30 -2.54 8.28
N MET A 50 2.17 -1.53 8.19
CA MET A 50 3.05 -1.37 7.01
C MET A 50 4.11 -2.47 6.89
N LYS A 51 4.54 -3.08 8.00
CA LYS A 51 5.38 -4.30 7.96
C LYS A 51 4.69 -5.45 7.23
N GLY A 52 3.37 -5.59 7.40
CA GLY A 52 2.56 -6.56 6.68
C GLY A 52 2.57 -6.35 5.15
N MET A 53 2.89 -5.13 4.69
CA MET A 53 2.96 -4.79 3.27
C MET A 53 4.32 -5.06 2.63
N LEU A 54 5.37 -5.30 3.41
CA LEU A 54 6.74 -5.53 2.90
C LEU A 54 6.88 -6.71 1.93
N PRO A 55 6.18 -7.86 2.11
CA PRO A 55 6.26 -8.97 1.16
C PRO A 55 5.76 -8.63 -0.25
N TYR A 56 4.98 -7.54 -0.41
CA TYR A 56 4.39 -7.11 -1.68
C TYR A 56 5.29 -6.08 -2.39
N HIS A 57 6.60 -6.34 -2.40
CA HIS A 57 7.60 -5.49 -3.05
C HIS A 57 7.65 -5.69 -4.58
N PRO A 58 8.23 -4.75 -5.35
CA PRO A 58 8.30 -4.83 -6.82
C PRO A 58 9.04 -6.05 -7.40
N GLU A 59 9.80 -6.79 -6.59
CA GLU A 59 10.51 -7.99 -7.00
C GLU A 59 9.78 -9.28 -6.56
N ASN A 60 8.62 -9.16 -5.91
CA ASN A 60 7.81 -10.31 -5.53
C ASN A 60 7.35 -11.04 -6.80
N MET A 61 7.69 -12.33 -6.91
CA MET A 61 7.43 -13.12 -8.13
C MET A 61 5.95 -13.18 -8.51
N THR A 62 5.04 -13.23 -7.54
CA THR A 62 3.60 -13.24 -7.81
C THR A 62 3.15 -11.89 -8.37
N VAL A 63 3.60 -10.79 -7.75
CA VAL A 63 3.29 -9.43 -8.23
C VAL A 63 3.85 -9.20 -9.63
N VAL A 64 5.12 -9.58 -9.87
CA VAL A 64 5.75 -9.50 -11.19
C VAL A 64 5.00 -10.36 -12.22
N SER A 65 4.50 -11.54 -11.85
CA SER A 65 3.72 -12.38 -12.76
C SER A 65 2.38 -11.74 -13.19
N ILE A 66 1.87 -10.78 -12.42
CA ILE A 66 0.56 -10.13 -12.66
C ILE A 66 0.76 -8.78 -13.36
N PHE A 67 1.72 -7.99 -12.90
CA PHE A 67 1.93 -6.59 -13.29
C PHE A 67 3.25 -6.35 -14.04
N GLY A 68 4.13 -7.34 -14.17
CA GLY A 68 5.48 -7.16 -14.70
C GLY A 68 5.56 -6.68 -16.15
N ASP A 69 4.53 -6.94 -16.95
CA ASP A 69 4.41 -6.44 -18.32
C ASP A 69 3.87 -4.99 -18.40
N ASP A 70 3.45 -4.42 -17.27
CA ASP A 70 2.94 -3.05 -17.14
C ASP A 70 3.95 -2.18 -16.38
N ALA A 71 4.80 -1.50 -17.13
CA ALA A 71 5.85 -0.66 -16.57
C ALA A 71 5.30 0.51 -15.72
N GLU A 72 4.12 1.03 -16.06
CA GLU A 72 3.48 2.09 -15.28
C GLU A 72 3.01 1.54 -13.93
N ALA A 73 2.34 0.39 -13.93
CA ALA A 73 1.94 -0.30 -12.71
C ALA A 73 3.13 -0.59 -11.79
N MET A 74 4.22 -1.13 -12.35
CA MET A 74 5.44 -1.42 -11.57
C MET A 74 6.10 -0.15 -11.02
N GLN A 75 6.05 0.97 -11.75
CA GLN A 75 6.55 2.24 -11.25
C GLN A 75 5.70 2.76 -10.07
N VAL A 76 4.37 2.68 -10.18
CA VAL A 76 3.45 3.10 -9.11
C VAL A 76 3.61 2.24 -7.87
N LEU A 77 3.72 0.92 -8.04
CA LEU A 77 4.04 -0.01 -6.96
C LEU A 77 5.37 0.34 -6.30
N GLY A 78 6.42 0.63 -7.08
CA GLY A 78 7.72 1.03 -6.53
C GLY A 78 7.64 2.29 -5.66
N LYS A 79 6.86 3.30 -6.09
CA LYS A 79 6.61 4.51 -5.29
C LYS A 79 5.87 4.17 -4.00
N PHE A 80 4.82 3.34 -4.08
CA PHE A 80 4.05 2.93 -2.90
C PHE A 80 4.92 2.13 -1.92
N HIS A 81 5.65 1.12 -2.39
CA HIS A 81 6.58 0.35 -1.57
C HIS A 81 7.65 1.23 -0.92
N GLY A 82 8.17 2.22 -1.64
CA GLY A 82 9.09 3.20 -1.06
C GLY A 82 8.45 4.06 0.06
N ALA A 83 7.14 4.28 0.04
CA ALA A 83 6.43 4.93 1.14
C ALA A 83 6.15 3.97 2.30
N VAL A 84 5.84 2.70 2.02
CA VAL A 84 5.72 1.63 3.03
C VAL A 84 7.01 1.52 3.84
N LEU A 85 8.18 1.47 3.18
CA LEU A 85 9.47 1.43 3.86
C LEU A 85 9.69 2.63 4.79
N GLN A 86 9.29 3.83 4.36
CA GLN A 86 9.37 5.03 5.19
C GLN A 86 8.43 4.98 6.39
N ALA A 87 7.24 4.39 6.21
CA ALA A 87 6.24 4.26 7.26
C ALA A 87 6.63 3.19 8.31
N VAL A 88 7.31 2.12 7.91
CA VAL A 88 7.90 1.15 8.86
C VAL A 88 8.92 1.81 9.78
N GLU A 89 9.62 2.83 9.28
CA GLU A 89 10.62 3.61 10.01
C GLU A 89 10.06 4.95 10.52
N VAL A 90 8.74 5.10 10.68
CA VAL A 90 8.09 6.39 11.01
C VAL A 90 8.67 7.03 12.27
N GLU A 91 8.87 6.27 13.35
CA GLU A 91 9.43 6.78 14.62
C GLU A 91 10.83 7.35 14.41
N LYS A 92 11.68 6.64 13.67
CA LYS A 92 13.06 7.07 13.37
C LYS A 92 13.08 8.27 12.42
N ARG A 93 12.17 8.31 11.45
CA ARG A 93 12.09 9.36 10.44
C ARG A 93 11.68 10.71 11.04
N PHE A 94 10.84 10.68 12.07
CA PHE A 94 10.27 11.86 12.71
C PHE A 94 10.65 11.94 14.20
N ALA A 95 11.83 11.42 14.55
CA ALA A 95 12.35 11.44 15.93
C ALA A 95 12.55 12.88 16.46
N ASP A 96 12.91 13.81 15.56
CA ASP A 96 13.13 15.23 15.87
C ASP A 96 11.90 16.10 15.57
N ASP A 97 10.77 15.50 15.18
CA ASP A 97 9.53 16.23 14.88
C ASP A 97 8.82 16.53 16.20
N GLU A 98 9.02 17.75 16.72
CA GLU A 98 8.41 18.23 17.98
C GLU A 98 6.88 18.35 17.89
N ASP A 99 6.31 18.32 16.68
CA ASP A 99 4.87 18.35 16.40
C ASP A 99 4.45 17.15 15.50
N THR A 100 3.16 16.90 15.35
CA THR A 100 2.61 15.86 14.46
C THR A 100 2.52 16.31 13.00
N GLY A 101 2.86 17.57 12.69
CA GLY A 101 2.76 18.15 11.36
C GLY A 101 3.55 17.41 10.27
N GLY A 102 4.78 16.95 10.54
CA GLY A 102 5.58 16.21 9.56
C GLY A 102 5.00 14.82 9.28
N ARG A 103 4.56 14.12 10.34
CA ARG A 103 3.85 12.83 10.24
C ARG A 103 2.55 12.95 9.45
N MET A 104 1.73 13.97 9.74
CA MET A 104 0.48 14.23 9.04
C MET A 104 0.68 14.51 7.55
N ARG A 105 1.67 15.33 7.19
CA ARG A 105 2.03 15.57 5.78
C ARG A 105 2.49 14.28 5.10
N PHE A 106 3.34 13.50 5.75
CA PHE A 106 3.77 12.22 5.18
C PHE A 106 2.61 11.25 4.98
N LEU A 107 1.76 11.08 5.98
CA LEU A 107 0.59 10.21 5.90
C LEU A 107 -0.30 10.60 4.71
N HIS A 108 -0.73 11.85 4.63
CA HIS A 108 -1.73 12.27 3.64
C HIS A 108 -1.14 12.59 2.27
N GLU A 109 0.00 13.27 2.19
CA GLU A 109 0.56 13.74 0.92
C GLU A 109 1.46 12.69 0.24
N VAL A 110 1.99 11.72 1.01
CA VAL A 110 2.89 10.70 0.47
C VAL A 110 2.23 9.33 0.52
N LEU A 111 1.95 8.81 1.72
CA LEU A 111 1.54 7.42 1.88
C LEU A 111 0.16 7.16 1.28
N VAL A 112 -0.86 7.90 1.72
CA VAL A 112 -2.25 7.76 1.25
C VAL A 112 -2.36 7.99 -0.24
N ARG A 113 -1.73 9.03 -0.80
CA ARG A 113 -1.75 9.28 -2.25
C ARG A 113 -1.16 8.14 -3.07
N ARG A 114 -0.02 7.60 -2.64
CA ARG A 114 0.64 6.48 -3.34
C ARG A 114 -0.13 5.19 -3.19
N TYR A 115 -0.69 4.94 -2.01
CA TYR A 115 -1.62 3.85 -1.76
C TYR A 115 -2.83 3.92 -2.72
N GLN A 116 -3.52 5.06 -2.80
CA GLN A 116 -4.69 5.24 -3.67
C GLN A 116 -4.34 5.01 -5.14
N SER A 117 -3.19 5.55 -5.58
CA SER A 117 -2.70 5.34 -6.96
C SER A 117 -2.50 3.85 -7.26
N TRP A 118 -1.91 3.11 -6.31
CA TRP A 118 -1.70 1.68 -6.48
C TRP A 118 -2.99 0.87 -6.42
N ARG A 119 -3.88 1.17 -5.47
CA ARG A 119 -5.17 0.51 -5.32
C ARG A 119 -5.99 0.58 -6.62
N VAL A 120 -6.06 1.75 -7.26
CA VAL A 120 -6.79 1.92 -8.53
C VAL A 120 -6.27 0.96 -9.61
N ILE A 121 -4.95 0.77 -9.69
CA ILE A 121 -4.33 -0.15 -10.66
C ILE A 121 -4.69 -1.60 -10.34
N VAL A 122 -4.62 -2.00 -9.08
CA VAL A 122 -4.97 -3.37 -8.66
C VAL A 122 -6.45 -3.67 -8.90
N GLU A 123 -7.34 -2.74 -8.57
CA GLU A 123 -8.79 -2.89 -8.80
C GLU A 123 -9.11 -2.95 -10.29
N LYS A 124 -8.48 -2.10 -11.11
CA LYS A 124 -8.62 -2.16 -12.58
C LYS A 124 -8.16 -3.51 -13.12
N LYS A 125 -6.99 -3.99 -12.69
CA LYS A 125 -6.43 -5.28 -13.11
C LYS A 125 -7.36 -6.44 -12.77
N LYS A 126 -7.97 -6.42 -11.58
CA LYS A 126 -8.98 -7.39 -11.17
C LYS A 126 -10.19 -7.36 -12.10
N GLY A 127 -10.75 -6.18 -12.38
CA GLY A 127 -11.91 -6.04 -13.28
C GLY A 127 -11.64 -6.47 -14.73
N GLU A 128 -10.45 -6.18 -15.26
CA GLU A 128 -10.02 -6.66 -16.59
C GLU A 128 -10.01 -8.19 -16.68
N TRP A 129 -9.62 -8.87 -15.60
CA TRP A 129 -9.54 -10.33 -15.54
C TRP A 129 -10.89 -11.00 -15.33
N GLU A 130 -11.75 -10.41 -14.49
CA GLU A 130 -13.14 -10.85 -14.34
C GLU A 130 -13.89 -10.77 -15.69
N SER A 131 -13.67 -9.68 -16.45
CA SER A 131 -14.30 -9.47 -17.77
C SER A 131 -13.72 -10.32 -18.90
N SER A 132 -12.53 -10.91 -18.70
CA SER A 132 -11.87 -11.78 -19.70
C SER A 132 -12.14 -13.27 -19.47
N GLY A 133 -12.80 -13.62 -18.37
CA GLY A 133 -13.17 -14.98 -17.99
C GLY A 133 -14.62 -15.36 -18.30
N GLU A 134 -15.46 -14.39 -18.69
CA GLU A 134 -16.82 -14.58 -19.23
C GLU A 134 -16.79 -14.71 -20.77
#